data_AF-A0A6L4YY58-F1
#
_entry.id   AF-A0A6L4YY58-F1
#
_cell.length_a   1.000
_cell.length_b   1.000
_cell.length_c   1.000
_cell.angle_alpha   90.00
_cell.angle_beta   90.00
_cell.angle_gamma   90.00
#
_symmetry.space_group_name_H-M   'P 1'
#
loop_
_entity.id
_entity.type
_entity.pdbx_description
1 polymer ?
#
loop_
_entity_poly.entity_id
_entity_poly.type
_entity_poly.pdbx_seq_one_letter_code
_entity_poly.pdbx_strand_id
1 'polypeptide(L)'
;MTNTNQDIISMRKTLLKQLILIVSLTGLCACSSVKNMEMYNFSDKESDDLCEVTIINETNILLYPSSGGNMMVGINNMNAGKLKWKEYIKLYLPKGEHTLYLEHRDLFIFKSEHKITLTSPENYIFIKASPISNSLRMLNVIPQDFEKEYKERKNDSAGNMRKI
;
A
#
# COMPACT_ATOMS: atom_id res chain seq x y z
N MET A 1 16.47 -53.35 -29.00
CA MET A 1 15.26 -52.52 -29.19
C MET A 1 14.76 -52.13 -27.81
N THR A 2 15.04 -50.90 -27.37
CA THR A 2 14.52 -50.37 -26.10
C THR A 2 13.00 -50.27 -26.21
N ASN A 3 12.31 -50.71 -25.17
CA ASN A 3 10.86 -50.83 -25.16
C ASN A 3 10.27 -49.44 -24.92
N THR A 4 10.04 -48.70 -26.00
CA THR A 4 9.62 -47.28 -26.04
C THR A 4 8.48 -46.95 -25.08
N ASN A 5 7.60 -47.92 -24.79
CA ASN A 5 6.51 -47.77 -23.83
C ASN A 5 6.98 -47.66 -22.36
N GLN A 6 8.05 -48.36 -21.97
CA GLN A 6 8.58 -48.27 -20.61
C GLN A 6 9.26 -46.92 -20.34
N ASP A 7 9.95 -46.38 -21.35
CA ASP A 7 10.62 -45.07 -21.25
C ASP A 7 9.60 -43.92 -21.11
N ILE A 8 8.48 -43.98 -21.84
CA ILE A 8 7.39 -43.00 -21.73
C ILE A 8 6.73 -43.03 -20.34
N ILE A 9 6.50 -44.22 -19.78
CA ILE A 9 5.91 -44.38 -18.44
C ILE A 9 6.86 -43.85 -17.36
N SER A 10 8.16 -44.13 -17.49
CA SER A 10 9.21 -43.61 -16.60
C SER A 10 9.26 -42.08 -16.63
N MET A 11 9.26 -41.49 -17.83
CA MET A 11 9.31 -40.03 -18.02
C MET A 11 8.09 -39.33 -17.43
N ARG A 12 6.88 -39.87 -17.62
CA ARG A 12 5.64 -39.33 -17.03
C ARG A 12 5.66 -39.35 -15.50
N LYS A 13 6.19 -40.41 -14.89
CA LYS A 13 6.33 -40.51 -13.43
C LYS A 13 7.33 -39.48 -12.89
N THR A 14 8.43 -39.25 -13.60
CA THR A 14 9.44 -38.24 -13.23
C THR A 14 8.87 -36.82 -13.35
N LEU A 15 8.16 -36.52 -14.44
CA LEU A 15 7.50 -35.22 -14.63
C LEU A 15 6.42 -34.95 -13.58
N LEU A 16 5.61 -35.96 -13.23
CA LEU A 16 4.60 -35.82 -12.18
C LEU A 16 5.23 -35.55 -10.81
N LYS A 17 6.33 -36.22 -10.47
CA LYS A 17 7.08 -35.97 -9.23
C LYS A 17 7.66 -34.55 -9.19
N GLN A 18 8.21 -34.06 -10.31
CA GLN A 18 8.72 -32.69 -10.40
C GLN A 18 7.59 -31.65 -10.25
N LEU A 19 6.41 -31.91 -10.84
CA LEU A 19 5.24 -31.04 -10.71
C LEU A 19 4.77 -30.95 -9.24
N ILE A 20 4.67 -32.09 -8.55
CA ILE A 20 4.28 -32.15 -7.13
C ILE A 20 5.29 -31.37 -6.27
N LEU A 21 6.59 -31.51 -6.55
CA LEU A 21 7.63 -30.79 -5.82
C LEU A 21 7.49 -29.27 -5.99
N ILE A 22 7.29 -28.78 -7.22
CA ILE A 22 7.11 -27.35 -7.51
C ILE A 22 5.88 -26.81 -6.77
N VAL A 23 4.75 -27.52 -6.82
CA VAL A 23 3.51 -27.11 -6.13
C VAL A 23 3.72 -27.07 -4.61
N SER A 24 4.42 -28.07 -4.04
CA SER A 24 4.71 -28.10 -2.61
C SER A 24 5.60 -26.96 -2.13
N LEU A 25 6.59 -26.56 -2.94
CA LEU A 25 7.53 -25.48 -2.61
C LEU A 25 6.85 -24.11 -2.65
N THR A 26 5.84 -23.94 -3.52
CA THR A 26 5.05 -22.70 -3.60
C THR A 26 3.99 -22.57 -2.49
N GLY A 27 3.61 -23.66 -1.83
CA GLY A 27 2.56 -23.66 -0.79
C GLY A 27 3.00 -23.12 0.58
N LEU A 28 4.29 -23.18 0.91
CA LEU A 28 4.82 -22.81 2.24
C LEU A 28 5.08 -21.30 2.42
N CYS A 29 5.01 -20.49 1.37
CA CYS A 29 5.29 -19.04 1.46
C CYS A 29 4.03 -18.18 1.74
N ALA A 30 2.85 -18.79 1.93
CA ALA A 30 1.58 -18.07 2.04
C ALA A 30 1.25 -17.55 3.45
N CYS A 31 2.01 -17.92 4.49
CA CYS A 31 1.79 -17.44 5.86
C CYS A 31 2.47 -16.09 6.11
N SER A 32 2.06 -15.05 5.40
CA SER A 32 2.42 -13.68 5.80
C SER A 32 1.53 -13.25 6.97
N SER A 33 2.14 -12.92 8.11
CA SER A 33 1.41 -12.42 9.29
C SER A 33 0.68 -11.13 8.93
N VAL A 34 -0.64 -11.11 9.14
CA VAL A 34 -1.44 -9.90 8.97
C VAL A 34 -1.13 -8.99 10.16
N LYS A 35 -0.31 -7.96 9.95
CA LYS A 35 -0.15 -6.87 10.93
C LYS A 35 -1.51 -6.17 11.08
N ASN A 36 -2.17 -6.35 12.22
CA ASN A 36 -3.31 -5.52 12.61
C ASN A 36 -2.75 -4.15 13.03
N MET A 37 -2.93 -3.14 12.19
CA MET A 37 -2.58 -1.76 12.50
C MET A 37 -3.75 -1.08 13.18
N GLU A 38 -3.50 -0.42 14.31
CA GLU A 38 -4.50 0.43 14.97
C GLU A 38 -4.82 1.64 14.11
N MET A 39 -6.05 2.16 14.16
CA MET A 39 -6.40 3.36 13.41
C MET A 39 -5.64 4.57 13.96
N TYR A 40 -5.07 5.37 13.05
CA TYR A 40 -4.47 6.64 13.40
C TYR A 40 -5.56 7.57 13.95
N ASN A 41 -5.38 8.05 15.17
CA ASN A 41 -6.27 9.05 15.74
C ASN A 41 -5.93 10.42 15.15
N PHE A 42 -6.80 10.91 14.28
CA PHE A 42 -6.79 12.30 13.83
C PHE A 42 -7.15 13.19 15.02
N SER A 43 -6.14 13.56 15.81
CA SER A 43 -6.30 14.61 16.80
C SER A 43 -6.26 15.95 16.05
N ASP A 44 -7.30 16.76 16.20
CA ASP A 44 -7.44 18.09 15.60
C ASP A 44 -6.44 19.14 16.16
N LYS A 45 -5.34 18.70 16.79
CA LYS A 45 -4.43 19.61 17.49
C LYS A 45 -3.16 19.82 16.69
N GLU A 46 -3.25 20.80 15.81
CA GLU A 46 -2.12 21.64 15.43
C GLU A 46 -1.41 22.11 16.72
N SER A 47 -0.14 21.78 16.85
CA SER A 47 0.71 22.18 17.97
C SER A 47 2.04 22.60 17.38
N ASP A 48 2.67 23.62 17.96
CA ASP A 48 3.92 24.21 17.44
C ASP A 48 5.07 23.19 17.27
N ASP A 49 5.00 22.05 17.95
CA ASP A 49 5.98 20.96 17.90
C ASP A 49 5.69 19.88 16.83
N LEU A 50 4.58 20.00 16.09
CA LEU A 50 4.17 19.03 15.07
C LEU A 50 4.35 19.60 13.66
N CYS A 51 4.76 18.73 12.75
CA CYS A 51 4.78 18.98 11.31
C CYS A 51 3.44 18.56 10.69
N GLU A 52 2.87 19.42 9.85
CA GLU A 52 1.80 19.04 8.94
C GLU A 52 2.38 18.17 7.81
N VAL A 53 1.74 17.02 7.60
CA VAL A 53 2.08 16.06 6.56
C VAL A 53 0.84 15.79 5.71
N THR A 54 0.90 16.25 4.47
CA THR A 54 -0.14 16.03 3.47
C THR A 54 0.27 14.87 2.56
N ILE A 55 -0.42 13.73 2.68
CA ILE A 55 -0.17 12.54 1.86
C ILE A 55 -1.18 12.48 0.72
N ILE A 56 -0.70 12.38 -0.52
CA ILE A 56 -1.47 12.61 -1.75
C ILE A 56 -1.36 11.38 -2.65
N ASN A 57 -2.50 10.85 -3.10
CA ASN A 57 -2.53 9.70 -4.00
C ASN A 57 -2.57 10.10 -5.49
N GLU A 58 -1.44 9.94 -6.17
CA GLU A 58 -1.25 10.16 -7.61
C GLU A 58 -1.45 8.88 -8.46
N THR A 59 -1.95 7.79 -7.87
CA THR A 59 -2.14 6.53 -8.60
C THR A 59 -3.12 6.71 -9.75
N ASN A 60 -2.61 6.57 -10.98
CA ASN A 60 -3.43 6.70 -12.18
C ASN A 60 -4.45 5.55 -12.28
N ILE A 61 -5.74 5.88 -12.17
CA ILE A 61 -6.83 4.91 -12.25
C ILE A 61 -6.87 4.14 -13.59
N LEU A 62 -6.39 4.75 -14.69
CA LEU A 62 -6.35 4.11 -16.01
C LEU A 62 -5.33 2.97 -16.05
N LEU A 63 -4.24 3.09 -15.28
CA LEU A 63 -3.21 2.06 -15.20
C LEU A 63 -3.53 0.99 -14.15
N TYR A 64 -4.35 1.32 -13.15
CA TYR A 64 -4.72 0.41 -12.05
C TYR A 64 -6.24 0.38 -11.82
N PRO A 65 -7.03 -0.10 -12.80
CA PRO A 65 -8.49 -0.06 -12.72
C PRO A 65 -9.05 -1.05 -11.68
N SER A 66 -8.41 -2.21 -11.48
CA SER A 66 -8.83 -3.22 -10.50
C SER A 66 -8.80 -2.70 -9.07
N SER A 67 -7.83 -1.83 -8.78
CA SER A 67 -7.69 -1.18 -7.48
C SER A 67 -8.61 0.03 -7.33
N GLY A 68 -9.21 0.53 -8.43
CA GLY A 68 -9.88 1.82 -8.48
C GLY A 68 -8.95 3.00 -8.18
N GLY A 69 -7.65 2.83 -8.43
CA GLY A 69 -6.61 3.79 -8.03
C GLY A 69 -6.47 3.95 -6.50
N ASN A 70 -6.99 3.01 -5.72
CA ASN A 70 -6.99 3.11 -4.27
C ASN A 70 -5.66 2.69 -3.66
N MET A 71 -5.27 3.39 -2.58
CA MET A 71 -4.09 3.04 -1.81
C MET A 71 -4.36 3.20 -0.32
N MET A 72 -4.03 2.16 0.45
CA MET A 72 -4.04 2.21 1.91
C MET A 72 -2.71 2.77 2.39
N VAL A 73 -2.81 3.66 3.39
CA VAL A 73 -1.69 4.38 3.97
C VAL A 73 -1.63 4.07 5.45
N GLY A 74 -0.46 3.68 5.93
CA GLY A 74 -0.15 3.58 7.35
C GLY A 74 1.08 4.40 7.70
N ILE A 75 1.16 4.87 8.93
CA ILE A 75 2.28 5.63 9.48
C ILE A 75 2.63 5.07 10.86
N ASN A 76 3.90 4.79 11.12
CA ASN A 76 4.39 4.30 12.43
C ASN A 76 3.57 3.12 13.00
N ASN A 77 3.25 2.13 12.15
CA ASN A 77 2.37 0.96 12.44
C ASN A 77 0.90 1.30 12.73
N MET A 78 0.45 2.52 12.49
CA MET A 78 -0.95 2.93 12.56
C MET A 78 -1.53 3.07 11.16
N ASN A 79 -2.82 2.77 11.00
CA ASN A 79 -3.57 2.89 9.76
C ASN A 79 -4.13 4.31 9.62
N ALA A 80 -3.60 5.09 8.68
CA ALA A 80 -4.08 6.44 8.35
C ALA A 80 -5.32 6.41 7.43
N GLY A 81 -5.66 5.25 6.89
CA GLY A 81 -6.85 5.01 6.07
C GLY A 81 -6.52 4.78 4.60
N LYS A 82 -7.56 4.89 3.77
CA LYS A 82 -7.52 4.60 2.34
C LYS A 82 -7.75 5.88 1.55
N LEU A 83 -6.86 6.18 0.61
CA LEU A 83 -6.96 7.30 -0.32
C LEU A 83 -7.41 6.79 -1.69
N LYS A 84 -8.44 7.42 -2.27
CA LYS A 84 -8.76 7.24 -3.69
C LYS A 84 -7.83 8.06 -4.57
N TRP A 85 -7.89 7.84 -5.89
CA TRP A 85 -7.17 8.69 -6.84
C TRP A 85 -7.53 10.16 -6.64
N LYS A 86 -6.51 11.02 -6.59
CA LYS A 86 -6.63 12.46 -6.33
C LYS A 86 -7.18 12.84 -4.94
N GLU A 87 -7.21 11.90 -4.00
CA GLU A 87 -7.47 12.23 -2.61
C GLU A 87 -6.17 12.45 -1.84
N TYR A 88 -6.25 13.33 -0.83
CA TYR A 88 -5.18 13.53 0.14
C TYR A 88 -5.69 13.42 1.57
N ILE A 89 -4.76 13.24 2.50
CA ILE A 89 -5.02 13.28 3.93
C ILE A 89 -3.95 14.11 4.64
N LYS A 90 -4.38 14.87 5.63
CA LYS A 90 -3.51 15.62 6.53
C LYS A 90 -3.28 14.84 7.83
N LEU A 91 -2.02 14.81 8.26
CA LEU A 91 -1.57 14.21 9.51
C LEU A 91 -0.66 15.22 10.22
N TYR A 92 -0.72 15.25 11.54
CA TYR A 92 0.22 16.02 12.37
C TYR A 92 1.17 15.05 13.06
N LEU A 93 2.46 15.13 12.75
CA LEU A 93 3.49 14.20 13.22
C LEU A 93 4.67 14.98 13.81
N PRO A 94 5.35 14.47 14.84
CA PRO A 94 6.54 15.13 15.38
C PRO A 94 7.64 15.20 14.31
N LYS A 95 8.57 16.15 14.45
CA LYS A 95 9.75 16.21 13.60
C LYS A 95 10.63 14.96 13.78
N GLY A 96 11.21 14.43 12.71
CA GLY A 96 12.13 13.29 12.79
C GLY A 96 11.81 12.16 11.80
N GLU A 97 12.25 10.94 12.12
CA GLU A 97 12.08 9.76 11.28
C GLU A 97 10.72 9.08 11.50
N HIS A 98 10.05 8.75 10.39
CA HIS A 98 8.81 8.00 10.39
C HIS A 98 8.85 6.88 9.36
N THR A 99 8.00 5.89 9.58
CA THR A 99 7.84 4.76 8.66
C THR A 99 6.47 4.80 8.02
N LEU A 100 6.43 4.96 6.70
CA LEU A 100 5.21 4.94 5.91
C LEU A 100 5.00 3.56 5.29
N TYR A 101 3.82 3.00 5.49
CA TYR A 101 3.37 1.74 4.92
C TYR A 101 2.35 2.02 3.82
N LEU A 102 2.60 1.47 2.64
CA LEU A 102 1.70 1.61 1.49
C LEU A 102 1.23 0.23 1.04
N GLU A 103 -0.08 0.12 0.79
CA GLU A 103 -0.68 -1.06 0.19
C GLU A 103 -1.60 -0.65 -0.96
N HIS A 104 -1.41 -1.28 -2.12
CA HIS A 104 -2.43 -1.28 -3.18
C HIS A 104 -2.77 -2.72 -3.55
N ARG A 105 -3.99 -2.91 -4.08
CA ARG A 105 -4.49 -4.22 -4.52
C ARG A 105 -4.82 -4.16 -5.98
N ASP A 106 -4.13 -4.94 -6.78
CA ASP A 106 -4.48 -5.21 -8.17
C ASP A 106 -4.75 -6.71 -8.32
N LEU A 107 -4.15 -7.39 -9.30
CA LEU A 107 -4.11 -8.86 -9.37
C LEU A 107 -3.54 -9.51 -8.10
N PHE A 108 -2.64 -8.79 -7.41
CA PHE A 108 -2.03 -9.18 -6.14
C PHE A 108 -2.08 -8.03 -5.12
N ILE A 109 -1.71 -8.33 -3.88
CA ILE A 109 -1.54 -7.32 -2.83
C ILE A 109 -0.06 -6.89 -2.81
N PHE A 110 0.20 -5.62 -3.09
CA PHE A 110 1.55 -5.07 -3.07
C PHE A 110 1.73 -4.17 -1.86
N LYS A 111 2.70 -4.52 -1.02
CA LYS A 111 3.04 -3.78 0.19
C LYS A 111 4.46 -3.24 0.10
N SER A 112 4.68 -2.03 0.60
CA SER A 112 6.02 -1.45 0.68
C SER A 112 6.14 -0.57 1.92
N GLU A 113 7.35 -0.52 2.46
CA GLU A 113 7.72 0.31 3.60
C GLU A 113 8.71 1.39 3.14
N HIS A 114 8.46 2.63 3.54
CA HIS A 114 9.28 3.79 3.18
C HIS A 114 9.66 4.57 4.43
N LYS A 115 10.96 4.78 4.65
CA LYS A 115 11.44 5.69 5.69
C LYS A 115 11.38 7.12 5.18
N ILE A 116 10.79 8.01 5.96
CA ILE A 116 10.71 9.44 5.66
C ILE A 116 11.27 10.24 6.85
N THR A 117 11.83 11.41 6.56
CA THR A 117 12.33 12.33 7.59
C THR A 117 11.61 13.66 7.44
N LEU A 118 10.84 14.04 8.46
CA LEU A 118 10.14 15.32 8.51
C LEU A 118 11.11 16.37 9.02
N THR A 119 11.44 17.33 8.18
CA THR A 119 12.38 18.41 8.51
C THR A 119 11.74 19.80 8.51
N SER A 120 10.61 19.95 7.83
CA SER A 120 9.87 21.19 7.59
C SER A 120 8.56 21.21 8.39
N PRO A 121 8.00 22.38 8.76
CA PRO A 121 6.65 22.48 9.31
C PRO A 121 5.59 21.89 8.39
N GLU A 122 5.75 22.06 7.07
CA GLU A 122 4.85 21.51 6.05
C GLU A 122 5.60 20.52 5.15
N ASN A 123 5.01 19.35 4.92
CA ASN A 123 5.58 18.30 4.09
C ASN A 123 4.49 17.69 3.20
N TYR A 124 4.78 17.54 1.91
CA TYR A 124 3.88 16.96 0.91
C TYR A 124 4.46 15.64 0.42
N ILE A 125 3.70 14.57 0.55
CA ILE A 125 4.13 13.22 0.20
C ILE A 125 3.24 12.67 -0.89
N PHE A 126 3.78 12.55 -2.10
CA PHE A 126 3.12 11.96 -3.25
C PHE A 126 3.38 10.46 -3.26
N ILE A 127 2.31 9.69 -3.30
CA ILE A 127 2.37 8.24 -3.35
C ILE A 127 1.66 7.75 -4.62
N LYS A 128 2.18 6.69 -5.23
CA LYS A 128 1.53 6.02 -6.36
C LYS A 128 1.82 4.53 -6.39
N ALA A 129 0.86 3.75 -6.90
CA ALA A 129 1.09 2.37 -7.25
C ALA A 129 2.09 2.24 -8.41
N SER A 130 2.89 1.18 -8.38
CA SER A 130 3.81 0.73 -9.41
C SER A 130 3.55 -0.75 -9.71
N PRO A 131 3.95 -1.31 -10.86
CA PRO A 131 3.56 -2.67 -11.26
C PRO A 131 3.92 -3.78 -10.28
N ILE A 132 4.94 -3.56 -9.43
CA ILE A 132 5.44 -4.55 -8.46
C ILE A 132 5.57 -3.99 -7.02
N SER A 133 5.24 -2.71 -6.78
CA SER A 133 5.46 -2.03 -5.49
C SER A 133 4.69 -0.70 -5.41
N ASN A 134 5.05 0.16 -4.47
CA ASN A 134 4.59 1.55 -4.40
C ASN A 134 5.79 2.49 -4.41
N SER A 135 5.62 3.67 -4.98
CA SER A 135 6.64 4.71 -4.97
C SER A 135 6.17 5.93 -4.21
N LEU A 136 7.12 6.61 -3.58
CA LEU A 136 6.93 7.82 -2.80
C LEU A 136 7.86 8.93 -3.30
N ARG A 137 7.36 10.16 -3.30
CA ARG A 137 8.14 11.39 -3.52
C ARG A 137 7.73 12.41 -2.48
N MET A 138 8.70 13.05 -1.84
CA MET A 138 8.45 14.08 -0.83
C MET A 138 8.86 15.46 -1.37
N LEU A 139 8.05 16.47 -1.10
CA LEU A 139 8.30 17.88 -1.39
C LEU A 139 8.03 18.70 -0.13
N ASN A 140 8.74 19.82 0.03
CA ASN A 140 8.53 20.76 1.13
C ASN A 140 7.76 22.01 0.68
N VAL A 141 7.16 21.96 -0.52
CA VAL A 141 6.45 23.06 -1.13
C VAL A 141 5.15 22.51 -1.74
N ILE A 142 4.07 23.27 -1.58
CA ILE A 142 2.78 22.92 -2.17
C ILE A 142 2.90 22.87 -3.71
N PRO A 143 2.31 21.85 -4.37
CA PRO A 143 2.24 21.83 -5.83
C PRO A 143 1.39 22.97 -6.38
N GLN A 144 1.69 23.38 -7.61
CA GLN A 144 0.81 24.23 -8.38
C GLN A 144 -0.56 23.55 -8.56
N ASP A 145 -1.64 24.34 -8.49
CA ASP A 145 -3.03 23.88 -8.67
C ASP A 145 -3.50 22.80 -7.68
N PHE A 146 -2.83 22.64 -6.53
CA PHE A 146 -3.14 21.60 -5.54
C PHE A 146 -4.63 21.56 -5.15
N GLU A 147 -5.22 22.70 -4.83
CA GLU A 147 -6.64 22.78 -4.43
C GLU A 147 -7.64 22.46 -5.55
N LYS A 148 -7.22 22.62 -6.81
CA LYS A 148 -8.04 22.31 -7.98
C LYS A 148 -7.95 20.84 -8.35
N GLU A 149 -6.78 20.24 -8.16
CA GLU A 149 -6.50 18.88 -8.59
C GLU A 149 -6.82 17.81 -7.54
N TYR A 150 -6.72 18.16 -6.26
CA TYR A 150 -6.81 17.19 -5.17
C TYR A 150 -7.92 17.53 -4.18
N LYS A 151 -8.52 16.49 -3.64
CA LYS A 151 -9.63 16.59 -2.68
C LYS A 151 -9.22 15.98 -1.35
N GLU A 152 -9.53 16.67 -0.26
CA GLU A 152 -9.33 16.10 1.06
C GLU A 152 -10.25 14.90 1.28
N ARG A 153 -9.67 13.81 1.78
CA ARG A 153 -10.43 12.65 2.23
C ARG A 153 -11.27 13.08 3.43
N LYS A 154 -12.60 12.99 3.30
CA LYS A 154 -13.48 13.19 4.44
C LYS A 154 -13.25 12.06 5.45
N ASN A 155 -13.05 12.39 6.72
CA ASN A 155 -13.01 11.40 7.78
C ASN A 155 -14.40 10.79 7.93
N ASP A 156 -14.55 9.51 7.60
CA ASP A 156 -15.77 8.73 7.83
C ASP A 156 -15.94 8.39 9.34
N SER A 157 -15.59 9.33 10.23
CA SER A 157 -15.83 9.23 11.69
C SER A 157 -17.31 9.36 12.04
N ALA A 158 -18.21 9.54 11.07
CA ALA A 158 -19.60 9.15 11.21
C ALA A 158 -19.73 7.67 10.84
N GLY A 159 -19.33 6.82 11.79
CA GLY A 159 -19.69 5.41 11.77
C GLY A 159 -21.19 5.33 11.49
N ASN A 160 -21.50 4.76 10.32
CA ASN A 160 -22.81 4.25 10.01
C ASN A 160 -23.14 3.24 11.10
N MET A 161 -23.79 3.73 12.16
CA MET A 161 -24.49 2.95 13.15
C MET A 161 -25.57 2.24 12.34
N ARG A 162 -25.20 1.09 11.76
CA ARG A 162 -26.14 0.13 11.21
C ARG A 162 -27.05 -0.22 12.39
N LYS A 163 -28.19 0.46 12.47
CA LYS A 163 -29.37 -0.05 13.15
C LYS A 163 -29.65 -1.39 12.48
N ILE A 164 -29.26 -2.45 13.15
CA ILE A 164 -29.86 -3.78 13.00
C ILE A 164 -31.04 -3.79 13.96
#